data_AF-A0A0F5YBL7-F1
#
_entry.id   AF-A0A0F5YBL7-F1
#
_cell.length_a   1.000
_cell.length_b   1.000
_cell.length_c   1.000
_cell.angle_alpha   90.00
_cell.angle_beta   90.00
_cell.angle_gamma   90.00
#
_symmetry.space_group_name_H-M   'P 1'
#
loop_
_entity.id
_entity.type
_entity.pdbx_description
1 polymer ?
#
loop_
_entity_poly.entity_id
_entity_poly.type
_entity_poly.pdbx_seq_one_letter_code
_entity_poly.pdbx_strand_id
1 'polypeptide(L)'
;MKYPSFAIIFLLASLGYINPVKAEPQPFIPSQTVISASPTKAEILDACVRNQAETLPNPYSDVEPTHWAYKAVLSLYYCGAFRQATPPNLVEQLLQSDSIPAHNEQ
;
A
#
# COMPACT_ATOMS: atom_id res chain seq x y z
N MET A 1 -8.87 -58.96 7.46
CA MET A 1 -9.90 -58.00 7.05
C MET A 1 -9.25 -56.64 6.87
N LYS A 2 -9.68 -55.92 5.83
CA LYS A 2 -9.04 -54.76 5.21
C LYS A 2 -10.08 -53.64 5.31
N TYR A 3 -9.81 -52.59 6.08
CA TYR A 3 -10.65 -51.39 6.11
C TYR A 3 -9.72 -50.16 6.10
N PRO A 4 -9.75 -49.34 5.03
CA PRO A 4 -8.83 -48.23 4.86
C PRO A 4 -9.24 -46.99 5.66
N SER A 5 -8.30 -46.44 6.43
CA SER A 5 -8.36 -45.10 7.05
C SER A 5 -8.15 -44.00 6.00
N PHE A 6 -9.15 -43.75 5.15
CA PHE A 6 -9.15 -42.63 4.20
C PHE A 6 -10.42 -41.77 4.28
N ALA A 7 -11.07 -41.71 5.45
CA ALA A 7 -12.34 -40.98 5.63
C ALA A 7 -12.25 -39.69 6.46
N ILE A 8 -11.05 -39.20 6.81
CA ILE A 8 -10.88 -38.01 7.68
C ILE A 8 -10.44 -36.75 6.92
N ILE A 9 -10.20 -36.82 5.60
CA ILE A 9 -9.68 -35.67 4.83
C ILE A 9 -10.79 -34.87 4.10
N PHE A 10 -12.06 -35.27 4.17
CA PHE A 10 -13.14 -34.66 3.37
C PHE A 10 -14.15 -33.78 4.14
N LEU A 11 -13.83 -33.32 5.36
CA LEU A 11 -14.79 -32.60 6.22
C LEU A 11 -14.33 -31.19 6.65
N LEU A 12 -13.48 -30.52 5.87
CA LEU A 12 -13.06 -29.12 6.10
C LEU A 12 -13.29 -28.20 4.88
N ALA A 13 -14.09 -28.64 3.91
CA ALA A 13 -14.23 -27.95 2.62
C ALA A 13 -15.55 -27.17 2.41
N SER A 14 -16.33 -26.84 3.45
CA SER A 14 -17.68 -26.29 3.22
C SER A 14 -18.17 -25.21 4.20
N LEU A 15 -17.35 -24.21 4.54
CA LEU A 15 -17.87 -22.94 5.08
C LEU A 15 -17.20 -21.72 4.44
N GLY A 16 -17.16 -21.70 3.10
CA GLY A 16 -16.94 -20.47 2.35
C GLY A 16 -18.25 -19.70 2.21
N TYR A 17 -18.67 -19.00 3.27
CA TYR A 17 -19.80 -18.07 3.19
C TYR A 17 -19.38 -16.82 2.42
N ILE A 18 -19.66 -16.77 1.12
CA ILE A 18 -19.68 -15.54 0.34
C ILE A 18 -20.98 -14.80 0.63
N ASN A 19 -21.02 -14.07 1.74
CA ASN A 19 -22.03 -13.01 1.92
C ASN A 19 -21.55 -11.78 1.16
N PRO A 20 -22.30 -11.26 0.17
CA PRO A 20 -21.98 -9.97 -0.42
C PRO A 20 -22.09 -8.91 0.69
N VAL A 21 -20.98 -8.28 1.05
CA VAL A 21 -21.03 -7.16 1.99
C VAL A 21 -21.80 -6.04 1.30
N LYS A 22 -22.95 -5.68 1.87
CA LYS A 22 -23.66 -4.48 1.43
C LYS A 22 -22.81 -3.30 1.86
N ALA A 23 -22.47 -2.41 0.92
CA ALA A 23 -21.79 -1.16 1.25
C ALA A 23 -22.72 -0.35 2.17
N GLU A 24 -22.41 -0.38 3.47
CA GLU A 24 -23.02 0.52 4.45
C GLU A 24 -22.59 1.94 4.09
N PRO A 25 -23.51 2.92 4.03
CA PRO A 25 -23.13 4.32 3.88
C PRO A 25 -22.23 4.71 5.05
N GLN A 26 -20.93 4.85 4.80
CA GLN A 26 -20.04 5.37 5.83
C GLN A 26 -20.45 6.80 6.15
N PRO A 27 -20.60 7.17 7.43
CA PRO A 27 -20.77 8.56 7.79
C PRO A 27 -19.55 9.31 7.28
N PHE A 28 -19.77 10.28 6.39
CA PHE A 28 -18.74 11.21 5.96
C PHE A 28 -18.31 12.01 7.18
N ILE A 29 -17.21 11.59 7.82
CA ILE A 29 -16.51 12.44 8.77
C ILE A 29 -15.56 13.27 7.91
N PRO A 30 -15.66 14.61 7.95
CA PRO A 30 -14.77 15.46 7.19
C PRO A 30 -13.33 15.16 7.63
N SER A 31 -12.56 14.54 6.73
CA SER A 31 -11.14 14.28 6.89
C SER A 31 -10.44 15.58 7.27
N GLN A 32 -9.68 15.53 8.37
CA GLN A 32 -8.92 16.67 8.86
C GLN A 32 -8.06 17.22 7.73
N THR A 33 -8.36 18.44 7.28
CA THR A 33 -7.52 19.20 6.36
C THR A 33 -6.26 19.58 7.12
N VAL A 34 -5.29 18.67 7.18
CA VAL A 34 -3.94 19.03 7.58
C VAL A 34 -3.44 19.87 6.42
N ILE A 35 -3.30 21.19 6.64
CA ILE A 35 -2.59 22.08 5.72
C ILE A 35 -1.13 21.66 5.81
N SER A 36 -0.79 20.57 5.13
CA SER A 36 0.55 20.04 5.07
C SER A 36 1.22 20.67 3.86
N ALA A 37 2.28 21.44 4.09
CA ALA A 37 3.20 21.79 3.03
C ALA A 37 3.57 20.49 2.28
N SER A 38 3.58 20.54 0.95
CA SER A 38 3.99 19.40 0.14
C SER A 38 5.35 18.91 0.61
N PRO A 39 5.52 17.61 0.91
CA PRO A 39 6.81 17.09 1.37
C PRO A 39 7.87 17.32 0.29
N THR A 40 9.09 17.58 0.72
CA THR A 40 10.25 17.70 -0.16
C THR A 40 10.61 16.34 -0.75
N LYS A 41 11.31 16.35 -1.89
CA LYS A 41 11.80 15.13 -2.53
C LYS A 41 12.69 14.29 -1.62
N ALA A 42 13.52 14.94 -0.79
CA ALA A 42 14.39 14.26 0.16
C ALA A 42 13.59 13.53 1.25
N GLU A 43 12.53 14.16 1.79
CA GLU A 43 11.63 13.52 2.75
C GLU A 43 10.87 12.35 2.14
N ILE A 44 10.41 12.48 0.88
CA ILE A 44 9.77 11.39 0.15
C ILE A 44 10.73 10.22 0.00
N LEU A 45 11.96 10.46 -0.48
CA LEU A 45 12.94 9.39 -0.71
C LEU A 45 13.35 8.69 0.59
N ASP A 46 13.59 9.45 1.66
CA ASP A 46 13.92 8.90 2.96
C ASP A 46 12.76 8.04 3.51
N ALA A 47 11.51 8.50 3.39
CA ALA A 47 10.34 7.70 3.74
C ALA A 47 10.23 6.41 2.91
N CYS A 48 10.55 6.46 1.61
CA CYS A 48 10.53 5.28 0.74
C CYS A 48 11.62 4.26 1.11
N VAL A 49 12.85 4.72 1.38
CA VAL A 49 13.96 3.86 1.83
C VAL A 49 13.62 3.18 3.17
N ARG A 50 12.99 3.93 4.09
CA ARG A 50 12.59 3.44 5.42
C ARG A 50 11.27 2.67 5.44
N ASN A 51 10.60 2.51 4.30
CA ASN A 51 9.28 1.88 4.16
C ASN A 51 8.22 2.50 5.11
N GLN A 52 8.20 3.84 5.12
CA GLN A 52 7.40 4.71 5.98
C GLN A 52 6.65 5.76 5.16
N ALA A 53 6.27 5.46 3.92
CA ALA A 53 5.50 6.40 3.10
C ALA A 53 4.14 6.77 3.71
N GLU A 54 3.59 5.91 4.58
CA GLU A 54 2.37 6.17 5.34
C GLU A 54 2.48 7.33 6.35
N THR A 55 3.68 7.83 6.64
CA THR A 55 3.89 8.98 7.53
C THR A 55 3.85 10.31 6.78
N LEU A 56 3.83 10.29 5.45
CA LEU A 56 3.70 11.48 4.61
C LEU A 56 2.23 11.94 4.57
N PRO A 57 1.96 13.20 4.17
CA PRO A 57 0.59 13.71 4.08
C PRO A 57 -0.30 12.81 3.22
N ASN A 58 -1.53 12.56 3.65
CA ASN A 58 -2.45 11.71 2.90
C ASN A 58 -3.03 12.48 1.69
N PRO A 59 -2.80 12.06 0.43
CA PRO A 59 -3.37 12.72 -0.74
C PRO A 59 -4.81 12.26 -1.03
N TYR A 60 -5.31 11.22 -0.34
CA TYR A 60 -6.61 10.60 -0.58
C TYR A 60 -7.63 11.03 0.48
N SER A 61 -8.80 11.49 0.06
CA SER A 61 -9.89 11.84 0.98
C SER A 61 -10.73 10.64 1.40
N ASP A 62 -10.71 9.56 0.62
CA ASP A 62 -11.51 8.34 0.75
C ASP A 62 -10.74 7.17 1.39
N VAL A 63 -9.44 7.33 1.65
CA VAL A 63 -8.61 6.32 2.30
C VAL A 63 -8.08 6.86 3.62
N GLU A 64 -8.77 6.55 4.72
CA GLU A 64 -8.35 6.95 6.06
C GLU A 64 -7.16 6.13 6.59
N PRO A 65 -6.38 6.63 7.57
CA PRO A 65 -5.24 5.93 8.17
C PRO A 65 -5.53 4.53 8.74
N THR A 66 -6.78 4.29 9.16
CA THR A 66 -7.23 3.02 9.70
C THR A 66 -7.61 2.00 8.62
N HIS A 67 -7.72 2.43 7.36
CA HIS A 67 -8.11 1.56 6.25
C HIS A 67 -6.99 0.55 5.93
N TRP A 68 -7.35 -0.71 5.63
CA TRP A 68 -6.39 -1.79 5.39
C TRP A 68 -5.41 -1.50 4.24
N ALA A 69 -5.85 -0.71 3.25
CA ALA A 69 -5.05 -0.36 2.09
C ALA A 69 -4.16 0.88 2.30
N TYR A 70 -4.32 1.61 3.41
CA TYR A 70 -3.71 2.94 3.62
C TYR A 70 -2.21 2.95 3.33
N LYS A 71 -1.45 2.05 3.97
CA LYS A 71 -0.01 1.94 3.77
C LYS A 71 0.36 1.62 2.32
N ALA A 72 -0.38 0.73 1.67
CA ALA A 72 -0.09 0.32 0.30
C ALA A 72 -0.31 1.46 -0.69
N VAL A 73 -1.42 2.18 -0.58
CA VAL A 73 -1.74 3.27 -1.52
C VAL A 73 -0.83 4.49 -1.31
N LEU A 74 -0.47 4.84 -0.07
CA LEU A 74 0.49 5.92 0.18
C LEU A 74 1.90 5.53 -0.31
N SER A 75 2.31 4.28 -0.11
CA SER A 75 3.58 3.78 -0.67
C SER A 75 3.58 3.86 -2.19
N LEU A 76 2.49 3.48 -2.85
CA LEU A 76 2.39 3.57 -4.31
C LEU A 76 2.39 5.02 -4.81
N TYR A 77 1.69 5.92 -4.14
CA TYR A 77 1.63 7.34 -4.50
C TYR A 77 3.00 8.02 -4.43
N TYR A 78 3.71 7.83 -3.31
CA TYR A 78 4.98 8.52 -3.05
C TYR A 78 6.20 7.81 -3.63
N CYS A 79 6.21 6.48 -3.55
CA CYS A 79 7.38 5.67 -3.89
C CYS A 79 7.25 4.95 -5.24
N GLY A 80 6.05 4.93 -5.84
CA GLY A 80 5.83 4.21 -7.10
C GLY A 80 6.21 2.73 -6.99
N ALA A 81 7.02 2.26 -7.93
CA ALA A 81 7.55 0.90 -7.94
C ALA A 81 8.83 0.71 -7.11
N PHE A 82 9.19 1.67 -6.25
CA PHE A 82 10.39 1.58 -5.42
C PHE A 82 10.37 0.30 -4.59
N ARG A 83 11.40 -0.52 -4.80
CA ARG A 83 11.61 -1.74 -4.03
C ARG A 83 12.71 -1.45 -3.01
N GLN A 84 12.56 -1.95 -1.79
CA GLN A 84 13.59 -1.84 -0.73
C GLN A 84 14.95 -2.48 -1.11
N ALA A 85 15.07 -3.04 -2.32
CA ALA A 85 16.30 -3.52 -2.94
C ALA A 85 17.03 -2.45 -3.79
N THR A 86 16.58 -1.19 -3.77
CA THR A 86 17.19 -0.12 -4.57
C THR A 86 18.60 0.21 -4.04
N PRO A 87 19.66 0.13 -4.87
CA PRO A 87 21.02 0.43 -4.45
C PRO A 87 21.18 1.86 -3.91
N PRO A 88 21.95 2.10 -2.83
CA PRO A 88 22.10 3.43 -2.22
C PRO A 88 22.61 4.50 -3.19
N ASN A 89 23.53 4.14 -4.10
CA ASN A 89 24.06 5.05 -5.12
C ASN A 89 22.97 5.52 -6.11
N LEU A 90 21.96 4.68 -6.37
CA LEU A 90 20.83 5.07 -7.22
C LEU A 90 19.91 6.07 -6.50
N VAL A 91 19.79 5.99 -5.17
CA VAL A 91 19.05 6.97 -4.37
C VAL A 91 19.73 8.35 -4.41
N GLU A 92 21.06 8.39 -4.28
CA GLU A 92 21.84 9.64 -4.40
C GLU A 92 21.70 10.28 -5.79
N GLN A 93 21.74 9.47 -6.85
CA GLN A 93 21.49 9.95 -8.21
C GLN A 93 20.07 10.50 -8.37
N LEU A 94 19.06 9.80 -7.83
CA LEU A 94 17.68 10.26 -7.87
C LEU A 94 17.49 11.57 -7.13
N LEU A 95 18.18 11.81 -6.01
CA LEU A 95 18.16 13.11 -5.33
C LEU A 95 18.69 14.23 -6.24
N GLN A 96 19.78 13.97 -6.96
CA GLN A 96 20.47 14.92 -7.83
C GLN A 96 19.77 15.16 -9.17
N SER A 97 19.01 14.20 -9.69
CA SER A 97 18.30 14.33 -10.97
C SER A 97 16.92 14.96 -10.76
N ASP A 98 16.69 16.18 -11.24
CA ASP A 98 15.39 16.89 -11.16
C ASP A 98 14.25 16.24 -11.98
N SER A 99 14.51 15.16 -12.71
CA SER A 99 13.52 14.45 -13.52
C SER A 99 13.34 13.01 -13.05
N ILE A 100 12.09 12.65 -12.72
CA ILE A 100 11.65 11.25 -12.76
C ILE A 100 11.87 10.79 -14.22
N PRO A 101 12.65 9.73 -14.49
CA PRO A 101 12.73 9.22 -15.84
C PRO A 101 11.34 8.69 -16.20
N ALA A 102 10.67 9.40 -17.12
CA ALA A 102 9.51 8.87 -17.81
C ALA A 102 9.95 7.56 -18.46
N HIS A 103 9.40 6.44 -18.01
CA HIS A 103 9.55 5.17 -18.67
C HIS A 103 8.83 5.30 -20.02
N ASN A 104 9.57 5.66 -21.07
CA ASN A 104 9.12 5.40 -22.43
C ASN A 104 9.15 3.88 -22.60
N GLU A 105 7.96 3.28 -22.62
CA GLU A 105 7.77 1.95 -23.15
C GLU A 105 8.07 1.99 -24.64
N GLN A 106 9.06 1.19 -25.06
CA GLN A 106 9.40 0.95 -26.45
C GLN A 106 9.58 -0.56 -26.65
#